data_AF-A0A1M4MNT1-F1
#
_entry.id   AF-A0A1M4MNT1-F1
#
_cell.length_a   1.000
_cell.length_b   1.000
_cell.length_c   1.000
_cell.angle_alpha   90.00
_cell.angle_beta   90.00
_cell.angle_gamma   90.00
#
_symmetry.space_group_name_H-M   'P 1'
#
loop_
_entity.id
_entity.type
_entity.pdbx_description
1 polymer ?
#
loop_
_entity_poly.entity_id
_entity_poly.type
_entity_poly.pdbx_seq_one_letter_code
_entity_poly.pdbx_strand_id
1 'polypeptide(L)' 'MAEESGAPASGENVRKFGRGANECRICGRKQGLVRKYGIYFCRQCFREWASKMGFKKMN' A
#
# COMPACT_ATOMS: atom_id res chain seq x y z
N MET A 1 7.14 42.07 -9.91
CA MET A 1 5.76 41.90 -10.42
C MET A 1 5.57 40.40 -10.69
N ALA A 2 4.89 39.71 -9.77
CA ALA A 2 3.57 39.09 -9.98
C ALA A 2 3.68 37.81 -10.85
N GLU A 3 3.81 36.64 -10.21
CA GLU A 3 2.72 35.65 -9.94
C GLU A 3 2.61 34.65 -11.09
N GLU A 4 3.11 33.43 -10.90
CA GLU A 4 2.35 32.24 -10.45
C GLU A 4 1.44 31.64 -11.52
N SER A 5 1.73 30.39 -11.89
CA SER A 5 0.81 29.24 -11.82
C SER A 5 1.20 28.18 -12.84
N GLY A 6 2.23 27.40 -12.50
CA GLY A 6 2.32 26.04 -13.03
C GLY A 6 1.13 25.26 -12.51
N ALA A 7 0.06 25.18 -13.31
CA ALA A 7 -1.13 24.42 -12.97
C ALA A 7 -0.77 22.94 -12.79
N PRO A 8 -0.92 22.32 -11.59
CA PRO A 8 -0.97 20.87 -11.53
C PRO A 8 -2.29 20.47 -12.17
N ALA A 9 -2.22 19.96 -13.41
CA ALA A 9 -3.36 19.44 -14.14
C ALA A 9 -4.13 18.47 -13.25
N SER A 10 -5.29 18.95 -12.80
CA SER A 10 -6.32 18.26 -12.06
C SER A 10 -6.82 17.08 -12.90
N GLY A 11 -6.22 15.93 -12.66
CA GLY A 11 -6.69 14.66 -13.16
C GLY A 11 -6.42 13.65 -12.06
N GLU A 12 -7.36 13.54 -11.12
CA GLU A 12 -7.36 12.54 -10.06
C GLU A 12 -7.55 11.15 -10.67
N ASN A 13 -6.55 10.70 -11.41
CA ASN A 13 -6.39 9.31 -11.78
C ASN A 13 -5.68 8.67 -10.60
N VAL A 14 -6.44 8.37 -9.54
CA VAL A 14 -6.01 7.40 -8.54
C VAL A 14 -5.69 6.14 -9.33
N ARG A 15 -4.40 5.90 -9.59
CA ARG A 15 -3.96 4.74 -10.36
C ARG A 15 -4.44 3.51 -9.60
N LYS A 16 -5.55 2.91 -10.04
CA LYS A 16 -6.17 1.73 -9.43
C LYS A 16 -5.18 0.55 -9.39
N PHE A 17 -4.18 0.58 -10.28
CA PHE A 17 -3.22 -0.49 -10.51
C PHE A 17 -1.81 0.11 -10.66
N GLY A 18 -0.78 -0.56 -10.12
CA GLY A 18 0.63 -0.15 -10.25
C GLY A 18 1.46 -0.20 -8.96
N ARG A 19 2.74 0.20 -9.07
CA ARG A 19 3.62 0.44 -7.91
C ARG A 19 3.20 1.77 -7.28
N GLY A 20 2.72 1.74 -6.04
CA GLY A 20 2.22 2.91 -5.31
C GLY A 20 0.70 3.08 -5.26
N ALA A 21 -0.05 2.24 -6.00
CA ALA A 21 -1.52 2.18 -5.92
C ALA A 21 -2.03 1.60 -4.60
N ASN A 22 -1.22 0.75 -3.95
CA ASN A 22 -1.59 0.05 -2.73
C ASN A 22 -0.51 0.28 -1.67
N GLU A 23 -0.94 0.45 -0.44
CA GLU A 23 -0.11 0.65 0.73
C GLU A 23 -0.51 -0.30 1.85
N CYS A 24 0.37 -0.47 2.83
CA CYS A 24 0.06 -1.33 3.95
C CYS A 24 -1.01 -0.70 4.84
N ARG A 25 -2.06 -1.45 5.13
CA ARG A 25 -3.15 -1.02 6.02
C ARG A 25 -2.72 -0.68 7.46
N ILE A 26 -1.54 -1.15 7.89
CA ILE A 26 -1.01 -0.92 9.24
C ILE A 26 0.13 0.09 9.21
N CYS A 27 1.15 -0.19 8.41
CA CYS A 27 2.41 0.54 8.42
C CYS A 27 2.49 1.66 7.37
N GLY A 28 1.52 1.78 6.45
CA GLY A 28 1.54 2.76 5.33
C GLY A 28 2.65 2.52 4.30
N ARG A 29 3.52 1.52 4.50
CA ARG A 29 4.65 1.24 3.60
C ARG A 29 4.13 0.71 2.26
N LYS A 30 4.66 1.25 1.16
CA LYS A 30 4.33 0.85 -0.22
C LYS A 30 5.18 -0.32 -0.75
N GLN A 31 6.23 -0.68 -0.03
CA GLN A 31 7.22 -1.70 -0.41
C GLN A 31 6.92 -3.06 0.25
N GLY A 32 7.08 -4.15 -0.52
CA GLY A 32 6.95 -5.52 -0.01
C GLY A 32 5.56 -5.85 0.50
N LEU A 33 4.53 -5.48 -0.26
CA LEU A 33 3.13 -5.68 0.08
C LEU A 33 2.66 -7.09 -0.30
N VAL A 34 2.14 -7.82 0.68
CA VAL A 34 1.39 -9.05 0.48
C VAL A 34 -0.01 -8.67 0.00
N ARG A 35 -0.23 -8.79 -1.31
CA ARG A 35 -1.54 -8.53 -1.96
C ARG A 35 -2.43 -9.77 -2.04
N LYS A 36 -1.86 -10.96 -1.77
CA LYS A 36 -2.58 -12.23 -1.82
C LYS A 36 -3.69 -12.25 -0.76
N TYR A 37 -4.83 -12.83 -1.11
CA TYR A 37 -6.01 -12.94 -0.24
C TYR A 37 -6.58 -11.60 0.25
N GLY A 38 -6.28 -10.48 -0.42
CA GLY A 38 -6.83 -9.16 -0.06
C GLY A 38 -6.29 -8.57 1.26
N ILE A 39 -5.14 -9.05 1.74
CA ILE A 39 -4.60 -8.68 3.06
C ILE A 39 -3.92 -7.29 3.03
N TYR A 40 -3.25 -6.94 1.93
CA TYR A 40 -2.56 -5.64 1.75
C TYR A 40 -1.64 -5.26 2.92
N PHE A 41 -0.84 -6.21 3.42
CA PHE A 41 0.09 -5.97 4.54
C PHE A 41 1.54 -5.91 4.06
N CYS A 42 2.37 -5.09 4.69
CA CYS A 42 3.81 -5.15 4.51
C CYS A 42 4.35 -6.45 5.13
N ARG A 43 5.43 -7.02 4.58
CA ARG A 43 6.03 -8.29 5.05
C ARG A 43 6.29 -8.37 6.57
N GLN A 44 6.58 -7.24 7.20
CA GLN A 44 6.81 -7.14 8.65
C GLN A 44 5.49 -7.30 9.41
N CYS A 45 4.51 -6.45 9.10
CA CYS A 45 3.16 -6.54 9.69
C CYS A 45 2.46 -7.87 9.40
N PHE A 46 2.70 -8.47 8.24
CA PHE A 46 2.15 -9.79 7.93
C PHE A 46 2.65 -10.86 8.91
N ARG A 47 3.91 -10.82 9.36
CA ARG A 47 4.45 -11.81 10.32
C ARG A 47 3.81 -11.70 11.70
N GLU A 48 3.54 -10.49 12.15
CA GLU A 48 2.90 -10.24 13.45
C GLU A 48 1.42 -10.64 13.44
N TRP A 49 0.74 -10.39 12.32
CA TRP A 49 -0.67 -10.67 12.17
C TRP A 49 -0.99 -12.06 11.62
N ALA A 50 -0.01 -12.76 11.02
CA ALA A 50 -0.20 -14.10 10.48
C ALA A 50 -0.78 -15.04 11.53
N SER A 51 -0.23 -15.04 12.75
CA SER A 51 -0.71 -15.86 13.87
C SER A 51 -2.15 -15.54 14.26
N LYS A 52 -2.55 -14.25 14.21
CA LYS A 52 -3.91 -13.80 14.54
C LYS A 52 -4.93 -14.12 13.44
N MET A 53 -4.50 -14.10 12.18
CA MET A 53 -5.31 -14.47 11.02
C MET A 53 -5.47 -15.99 10.86
N GLY A 54 -4.82 -16.80 11.70
CA GLY A 54 -4.90 -18.26 11.63
C GLY A 54 -3.93 -18.89 10.63
N PHE A 55 -2.95 -18.14 10.11
CA PHE A 55 -1.87 -18.72 9.33
C PHE A 55 -0.95 -19.51 10.26
N LYS A 56 -0.88 -20.83 10.06
CA LYS A 56 0.09 -21.69 10.72
C LYS A 56 1.36 -21.74 9.89
N LYS A 57 2.51 -21.61 10.55
CA LYS A 57 3.80 -21.92 9.92
C LYS A 57 3.84 -23.43 9.70
N MET A 58 3.75 -23.83 8.43
CA MET A 58 4.05 -25.21 8.04
C MET A 58 5.57 -25.30 7.88
N ASN A 59 6.19 -26.26 8.56
CA ASN A 59 7.62 -26.52 8.47
C ASN A 59 7.97 -27.23 7.16
#